data_AF-A0A9X3MU01-F1
#
_entry.id   AF-A0A9X3MU01-F1
#
_cell.length_a   1.000
_cell.length_b   1.000
_cell.length_c   1.000
_cell.angle_alpha   90.00
_cell.angle_beta   90.00
_cell.angle_gamma   90.00
#
_symmetry.space_group_name_H-M   'P 1'
#
loop_
_entity.id
_entity.type
_entity.pdbx_description
1 polymer ?
#
loop_
_entity_poly.entity_id
_entity_poly.type
_entity_poly.pdbx_seq_one_letter_code
_entity_poly.pdbx_strand_id
1 'polypeptide(L)'
;MVLRHSQSDTQNPNVTNWSEKYASTDNSAFFTDAIADLSGDQDGLGLIGLVGSSDLPGVALRRAQSILRWDRRPSLWSHAFLLVGGGEIREVALHSRAGHFPEPADNAITEATLAHYGDPKRDPNVALLAVKMDAEEAARVTSRATEDPNLERLRYDLFETLGFWQAYLWTRGTANPLEAGVPNHSSAMVEYCFEEIQLDLTPGANDRNSAPEHLWNGARWWNDAFGEFDRPISGRFVIRDPHCAVLGPGEL
;
A
#
# COMPACT_ATOMS: atom_id res chain seq x y z
N MET A 1 0.02 13.84 14.27
CA MET A 1 0.60 12.52 14.59
C MET A 1 1.92 12.39 13.83
N VAL A 2 3.00 11.91 14.45
CA VAL A 2 4.32 11.73 13.82
C VAL A 2 4.66 10.24 13.88
N LEU A 3 5.26 9.69 12.82
CA LEU A 3 5.78 8.32 12.78
C LEU A 3 6.70 8.07 13.99
N ARG A 4 6.52 6.94 14.70
CA ARG A 4 7.49 6.51 15.72
C ARG A 4 8.83 6.19 15.05
N HIS A 5 9.91 6.64 15.68
CA HIS A 5 11.26 6.43 15.19
C HIS A 5 11.68 4.97 15.43
N SER A 6 12.18 4.27 14.40
CA SER A 6 12.64 2.87 14.52
C SER A 6 13.94 2.73 15.33
N GLN A 7 14.61 3.84 15.62
CA GLN A 7 15.96 3.91 16.21
C GLN A 7 17.07 3.27 15.34
N SER A 8 16.74 2.82 14.13
CA SER A 8 17.72 2.31 13.16
C SER A 8 18.21 3.41 12.24
N ASP A 9 19.53 3.54 12.13
CA ASP A 9 20.19 4.43 11.16
C ASP A 9 20.45 3.73 9.81
N THR A 10 20.11 2.43 9.70
CA THR A 10 20.39 1.62 8.51
C THR A 10 19.09 1.27 7.79
N GLN A 11 19.00 1.62 6.51
CA GLN A 11 17.89 1.18 5.68
C GLN A 11 17.97 -0.32 5.41
N ASN A 12 16.81 -0.96 5.33
CA ASN A 12 16.70 -2.36 4.93
C ASN A 12 17.41 -2.60 3.58
N PRO A 13 18.51 -3.37 3.56
CA PRO A 13 19.27 -3.62 2.33
C PRO A 13 18.49 -4.50 1.33
N ASN A 14 17.46 -5.21 1.78
CA ASN A 14 16.65 -6.09 0.94
C ASN A 14 15.51 -5.35 0.22
N VAL A 15 15.32 -4.04 0.49
CA VAL A 15 14.41 -3.17 -0.26
C VAL A 15 15.22 -2.35 -1.25
N THR A 16 15.25 -2.79 -2.51
CA THR A 16 16.20 -2.31 -3.52
C THR A 16 15.53 -1.42 -4.57
N ASN A 17 16.28 -0.39 -4.99
CA ASN A 17 15.82 0.60 -5.97
C ASN A 17 16.07 0.10 -7.39
N TRP A 18 15.00 -0.04 -8.17
CA TRP A 18 15.04 -0.45 -9.58
C TRP A 18 14.70 0.70 -10.54
N SER A 19 14.66 1.95 -10.06
CA SER A 19 14.23 3.10 -10.87
C SER A 19 15.03 3.28 -12.16
N GLU A 20 16.35 3.07 -12.13
CA GLU A 20 17.19 3.16 -13.33
C GLU A 20 16.87 2.03 -14.33
N LYS A 21 16.63 0.80 -13.85
CA LYS A 21 16.29 -0.36 -14.68
C LYS A 21 14.97 -0.17 -15.44
N TYR A 22 13.99 0.50 -14.85
CA TYR A 22 12.64 0.68 -15.44
C TYR A 22 12.29 2.15 -15.74
N ALA A 23 13.29 3.00 -15.93
CA ALA A 23 13.06 4.43 -16.19
C ALA A 23 12.16 4.67 -17.40
N SER A 24 12.25 3.83 -18.43
CA SER A 24 11.53 3.94 -19.71
C SER A 24 10.59 2.78 -20.01
N THR A 25 10.29 1.94 -19.02
CA THR A 25 9.45 0.75 -19.17
C THR A 25 8.11 0.95 -18.47
N ASP A 26 7.08 0.24 -18.93
CA ASP A 26 5.79 0.18 -18.23
C ASP A 26 5.92 -0.47 -16.84
N ASN A 27 4.89 -0.29 -16.01
CA ASN A 27 4.87 -0.88 -14.69
C ASN A 27 4.59 -2.40 -14.72
N SER A 28 3.99 -2.91 -15.79
CA SER A 28 3.72 -4.35 -15.94
C SER A 28 5.02 -5.16 -15.99
N ALA A 29 6.01 -4.71 -16.76
CA ALA A 29 7.33 -5.32 -16.80
C ALA A 29 8.03 -5.27 -15.42
N PHE A 30 7.91 -4.15 -14.71
CA PHE A 30 8.41 -4.04 -13.33
C PHE A 30 7.76 -5.09 -12.42
N PHE A 31 6.43 -5.20 -12.44
CA PHE A 31 5.72 -6.13 -11.57
C PHE A 31 6.06 -7.59 -11.87
N THR A 32 6.12 -7.99 -13.15
CA THR A 32 6.49 -9.34 -13.54
C THR A 32 7.87 -9.73 -13.02
N ASP A 33 8.88 -8.90 -13.28
CA ASP A 33 10.26 -9.15 -12.83
C ASP A 33 10.38 -9.11 -11.30
N ALA A 34 9.65 -8.18 -10.64
CA ALA A 34 9.69 -8.06 -9.18
C ALA A 34 9.02 -9.25 -8.48
N ILE A 35 7.92 -9.78 -9.02
CA ILE A 35 7.30 -11.01 -8.51
C ILE A 35 8.28 -12.18 -8.66
N ALA A 36 8.85 -12.37 -9.85
CA ALA A 36 9.80 -13.46 -10.08
C ALA A 36 11.01 -13.40 -9.13
N ASP A 37 11.57 -12.21 -8.93
CA ASP A 37 12.74 -12.00 -8.07
C ASP A 37 12.42 -12.11 -6.57
N LEU A 38 11.23 -11.67 -6.13
CA LEU A 38 10.82 -11.75 -4.74
C LEU A 38 10.35 -13.16 -4.36
N SER A 39 9.58 -13.82 -5.23
CA SER A 39 9.07 -15.18 -5.02
C SER A 39 10.19 -16.24 -5.03
N GLY A 40 11.21 -16.10 -5.88
CA GLY A 40 12.31 -17.07 -5.94
C GLY A 40 11.80 -18.52 -6.01
N ASP A 41 12.38 -19.39 -5.17
CA ASP A 41 11.94 -20.79 -4.97
C ASP A 41 10.99 -20.97 -3.74
N GLN A 42 10.47 -19.88 -3.17
CA GLN A 42 9.66 -19.90 -1.95
C GLN A 42 8.18 -20.08 -2.28
N ASP A 43 7.52 -21.05 -1.65
CA ASP A 43 6.08 -21.34 -1.86
C ASP A 43 5.13 -20.40 -1.09
N GLY A 44 5.63 -19.46 -0.28
CA GLY A 44 4.80 -18.57 0.55
C GLY A 44 5.37 -17.16 0.68
N LEU A 45 4.69 -16.15 0.14
CA LEU A 45 4.98 -14.74 0.37
C LEU A 45 3.70 -13.92 0.39
N GLY A 46 3.57 -13.06 1.39
CA GLY A 46 2.56 -12.00 1.41
C GLY A 46 3.10 -10.81 0.62
N LEU A 47 2.59 -10.63 -0.60
CA LEU A 47 3.03 -9.57 -1.50
C LEU A 47 2.11 -8.35 -1.39
N ILE A 48 2.69 -7.24 -0.94
CA ILE A 48 2.02 -5.95 -0.77
C ILE A 48 2.50 -5.01 -1.87
N GLY A 49 1.56 -4.44 -2.63
CA GLY A 49 1.86 -3.38 -3.59
C GLY A 49 1.67 -1.99 -3.00
N LEU A 50 2.54 -1.06 -3.40
CA LEU A 50 2.38 0.36 -3.17
C LEU A 50 2.40 1.10 -4.51
N VAL A 51 1.53 2.09 -4.65
CA VAL A 51 1.43 2.93 -5.85
C VAL A 51 1.40 4.39 -5.45
N GLY A 52 2.19 5.21 -6.12
CA GLY A 52 2.11 6.67 -6.08
C GLY A 52 1.57 7.19 -7.39
N SER A 53 0.29 7.52 -7.41
CA SER A 53 -0.39 8.05 -8.59
C SER A 53 -0.25 9.57 -8.69
N SER A 54 -0.30 10.08 -9.92
CA SER A 54 -0.24 11.51 -10.27
C SER A 54 -1.58 12.08 -10.72
N ASP A 55 -2.66 11.30 -10.66
CA ASP A 55 -4.02 11.83 -10.78
C ASP A 55 -4.40 12.66 -9.55
N LEU A 56 -5.45 13.48 -9.67
CA LEU A 56 -5.87 14.41 -8.61
C LEU A 56 -6.11 13.70 -7.27
N PRO A 57 -6.81 12.54 -7.21
CA PRO A 57 -6.96 11.80 -5.96
C PRO A 57 -5.62 11.29 -5.42
N GLY A 58 -4.77 10.68 -6.26
CA GLY A 58 -3.46 10.17 -5.87
C GLY A 58 -2.57 11.25 -5.24
N VAL A 59 -2.47 12.41 -5.88
CA VAL A 59 -1.68 13.53 -5.33
C VAL A 59 -2.26 14.02 -4.01
N ALA A 60 -3.59 14.12 -3.88
CA ALA A 60 -4.20 14.55 -2.63
C ALA A 60 -3.91 13.55 -1.48
N LEU A 61 -3.96 12.24 -1.73
CA LEU A 61 -3.59 11.22 -0.74
C LEU A 61 -2.10 11.28 -0.37
N ARG A 62 -1.22 11.47 -1.35
CA ARG A 62 0.22 11.66 -1.10
C ARG A 62 0.49 12.90 -0.24
N ARG A 63 -0.20 14.00 -0.51
CA ARG A 63 -0.10 15.25 0.28
C ARG A 63 -0.66 15.11 1.68
N ALA A 64 -1.80 14.43 1.85
CA ALA A 64 -2.39 14.16 3.16
C ALA A 64 -1.42 13.44 4.10
N GLN A 65 -0.62 12.52 3.55
CA GLN A 65 0.39 11.77 4.31
C GLN A 65 1.65 12.58 4.67
N SER A 66 1.81 13.82 4.19
CA SER A 66 2.94 14.69 4.58
C SER A 66 3.03 14.93 6.09
N ILE A 67 1.92 14.79 6.82
CA ILE A 67 1.90 14.94 8.27
C ILE A 67 2.69 13.86 9.00
N LEU A 68 2.87 12.71 8.37
CA LEU A 68 3.56 11.55 8.93
C LEU A 68 5.09 11.72 8.85
N ARG A 69 5.56 12.48 7.87
CA ARG A 69 6.98 12.65 7.56
C ARG A 69 7.57 13.86 8.26
N TRP A 70 8.80 13.72 8.75
CA TRP A 70 9.53 14.81 9.40
C TRP A 70 9.81 15.98 8.45
N ASP A 71 10.06 15.68 7.17
CA ASP A 71 10.38 16.66 6.13
C ASP A 71 9.15 17.38 5.56
N ARG A 72 7.94 17.00 6.01
CA ARG A 72 6.64 17.49 5.53
C ARG A 72 6.45 17.40 4.01
N ARG A 73 7.26 16.60 3.32
CA ARG A 73 7.06 16.33 1.89
C ARG A 73 5.88 15.37 1.72
N PRO A 74 5.16 15.43 0.59
CA PRO A 74 4.18 14.40 0.27
C PRO A 74 4.80 13.00 0.30
N SER A 75 4.00 11.99 0.67
CA SER A 75 4.40 10.59 0.51
C SER A 75 4.70 10.27 -0.95
N LEU A 76 5.56 9.29 -1.18
CA LEU A 76 5.76 8.71 -2.50
C LEU A 76 4.56 7.84 -2.92
N TRP A 77 3.71 7.45 -1.98
CA TRP A 77 2.67 6.43 -2.14
C TRP A 77 1.29 7.02 -1.83
N SER A 78 0.33 6.79 -2.71
CA SER A 78 -1.09 7.13 -2.53
C SER A 78 -1.94 5.93 -2.15
N HIS A 79 -1.56 4.73 -2.57
CA HIS A 79 -2.42 3.55 -2.55
C HIS A 79 -1.62 2.29 -2.21
N ALA A 80 -2.28 1.32 -1.60
CA ALA A 80 -1.75 0.00 -1.30
C ALA A 80 -2.72 -1.10 -1.73
N PHE A 81 -2.21 -2.27 -2.12
CA PHE A 81 -3.01 -3.43 -2.46
C PHE A 81 -2.33 -4.73 -2.02
N LEU A 82 -3.11 -5.81 -1.93
CA LEU A 82 -2.62 -7.16 -1.67
C LEU A 82 -2.62 -7.95 -2.98
N LEU A 83 -1.51 -8.62 -3.31
CA LEU A 83 -1.48 -9.58 -4.42
C LEU A 83 -2.01 -10.94 -3.93
N VAL A 84 -3.00 -11.49 -4.61
CA VAL A 84 -3.66 -12.75 -4.21
C VAL A 84 -3.37 -13.93 -5.16
N GLY A 85 -2.69 -13.67 -6.28
CA GLY A 85 -2.18 -14.71 -7.19
C GLY A 85 -2.21 -14.30 -8.65
N GLY A 86 -1.29 -14.78 -9.48
CA GLY A 86 -1.35 -14.63 -10.95
C GLY A 86 -1.44 -13.21 -11.52
N GLY A 87 -1.14 -12.18 -10.72
CA GLY A 87 -1.34 -10.77 -11.08
C GLY A 87 -2.68 -10.17 -10.65
N GLU A 88 -3.55 -10.96 -10.02
CA GLU A 88 -4.78 -10.53 -9.35
C GLU A 88 -4.45 -9.87 -8.01
N ILE A 89 -5.16 -8.77 -7.73
CA ILE A 89 -5.01 -8.01 -6.51
C ILE A 89 -6.36 -7.85 -5.80
N ARG A 90 -6.29 -7.56 -4.51
CA ARG A 90 -7.40 -7.05 -3.72
C ARG A 90 -7.05 -5.69 -3.16
N GLU A 91 -8.01 -4.79 -3.23
CA GLU A 91 -7.84 -3.41 -2.82
C GLU A 91 -9.13 -2.79 -2.32
N VAL A 92 -9.02 -1.87 -1.39
CA VAL A 92 -10.05 -0.86 -1.18
C VAL A 92 -9.61 0.34 -1.98
N ALA A 93 -10.21 0.56 -3.15
CA ALA A 93 -9.85 1.65 -4.03
C ALA A 93 -10.78 2.84 -3.84
N LEU A 94 -10.21 4.02 -3.66
CA LEU A 94 -10.97 5.27 -3.66
C LEU A 94 -11.79 5.44 -4.95
N HIS A 95 -11.15 5.13 -6.08
CA HIS A 95 -11.77 5.02 -7.39
C HIS A 95 -11.26 3.74 -8.03
N SER A 96 -12.12 2.71 -8.07
CA SER A 96 -11.75 1.44 -8.68
C SER A 96 -11.49 1.63 -10.18
N ARG A 97 -10.34 1.11 -10.62
CA ARG A 97 -9.96 1.09 -12.03
C ARG A 97 -10.49 -0.13 -12.78
N ALA A 98 -10.95 -1.13 -12.04
CA ALA A 98 -11.63 -2.30 -12.59
C ALA A 98 -13.08 -2.00 -13.03
N GLY A 99 -13.60 -0.81 -12.73
CA GLY A 99 -14.94 -0.38 -13.13
C GLY A 99 -16.06 -0.80 -12.18
N HIS A 100 -15.73 -1.40 -11.04
CA HIS A 100 -16.69 -1.80 -10.00
C HIS A 100 -16.66 -0.81 -8.84
N PHE A 101 -17.82 -0.34 -8.41
CA PHE A 101 -17.88 0.49 -7.22
C PHE A 101 -17.72 -0.38 -5.96
N PRO A 102 -16.94 0.08 -4.96
CA PRO A 102 -16.84 -0.63 -3.69
C PRO A 102 -18.21 -0.79 -3.04
N GLU A 103 -18.56 -2.01 -2.63
CA GLU A 103 -19.84 -2.32 -2.01
C GLU A 103 -19.72 -2.47 -0.49
N PRO A 104 -20.73 -2.06 0.30
CA PRO A 104 -20.74 -2.33 1.73
C PRO A 104 -20.74 -3.82 2.03
N ALA A 105 -21.33 -4.66 1.18
CA ALA A 105 -21.42 -6.10 1.40
C ALA A 105 -20.05 -6.78 1.46
N ASP A 106 -19.04 -6.23 0.78
CA ASP A 106 -17.68 -6.77 0.72
C ASP A 106 -16.68 -5.88 1.48
N ASN A 107 -17.18 -5.10 2.44
CA ASN A 107 -16.37 -4.16 3.22
C ASN A 107 -15.50 -3.24 2.32
N ALA A 108 -16.04 -2.81 1.17
CA ALA A 108 -15.34 -2.03 0.15
C ALA A 108 -14.14 -2.71 -0.54
N ILE A 109 -13.85 -3.98 -0.27
CA ILE A 109 -12.77 -4.70 -0.94
C ILE A 109 -13.23 -5.02 -2.37
N THR A 110 -12.37 -4.71 -3.33
CA THR A 110 -12.64 -4.87 -4.77
C THR A 110 -11.56 -5.72 -5.43
N GLU A 111 -11.95 -6.36 -6.52
CA GLU A 111 -11.06 -7.14 -7.37
C GLU A 111 -10.44 -6.25 -8.45
N ALA A 112 -9.15 -6.42 -8.67
CA ALA A 112 -8.41 -5.74 -9.72
C ALA A 112 -7.22 -6.60 -10.18
N THR A 113 -6.46 -6.11 -11.15
CA THR A 113 -5.21 -6.73 -11.61
C THR A 113 -4.09 -5.70 -11.63
N LEU A 114 -2.85 -6.16 -11.63
CA LEU A 114 -1.67 -5.31 -11.77
C LEU A 114 -1.69 -4.47 -13.07
N ALA A 115 -2.39 -4.93 -14.11
CA ALA A 115 -2.54 -4.19 -15.35
C ALA A 115 -3.27 -2.84 -15.16
N HIS A 116 -4.16 -2.73 -14.16
CA HIS A 116 -4.82 -1.47 -13.82
C HIS A 116 -3.85 -0.39 -13.31
N TYR A 117 -2.63 -0.76 -12.94
CA TYR A 117 -1.55 0.11 -12.50
C TYR A 117 -0.35 0.10 -13.46
N GLY A 118 -0.56 -0.34 -14.72
CA GLY A 118 0.47 -0.51 -15.73
C GLY A 118 1.05 0.79 -16.30
N ASP A 119 0.31 1.90 -16.23
CA ASP A 119 0.69 3.17 -16.86
C ASP A 119 1.71 3.95 -16.00
N PRO A 120 2.98 4.08 -16.44
CA PRO A 120 4.02 4.77 -15.68
C PRO A 120 3.86 6.30 -15.66
N LYS A 121 2.97 6.89 -16.47
CA LYS A 121 2.65 8.32 -16.37
C LYS A 121 1.66 8.57 -15.25
N ARG A 122 0.58 7.80 -15.22
CA ARG A 122 -0.45 7.89 -14.18
C ARG A 122 0.03 7.38 -12.83
N ASP A 123 0.82 6.30 -12.82
CA ASP A 123 1.40 5.65 -11.64
C ASP A 123 2.93 5.66 -11.70
N PRO A 124 3.55 6.83 -11.58
CA PRO A 124 4.99 6.98 -11.74
C PRO A 124 5.80 6.23 -10.70
N ASN A 125 5.24 6.03 -9.50
CA ASN A 125 5.90 5.32 -8.42
C ASN A 125 5.19 4.00 -8.15
N VAL A 126 5.95 2.90 -8.13
CA VAL A 126 5.43 1.56 -7.81
C VAL A 126 6.42 0.81 -6.92
N ALA A 127 5.92 -0.01 -6.01
CA ALA A 127 6.71 -0.93 -5.23
C ALA A 127 5.97 -2.25 -5.00
N LEU A 128 6.74 -3.33 -4.85
CA LEU A 128 6.29 -4.59 -4.27
C LEU A 128 7.15 -4.90 -3.04
N LEU A 129 6.48 -5.21 -1.94
CA LEU A 129 7.07 -5.62 -0.68
C LEU A 129 6.66 -7.07 -0.43
N ALA A 130 7.63 -7.91 -0.09
CA ALA A 130 7.43 -9.32 0.22
C ALA A 130 7.72 -9.55 1.70
N VAL A 131 6.71 -10.04 2.42
CA VAL A 131 6.84 -10.49 3.80
C VAL A 131 7.07 -11.99 3.79
N LYS A 132 8.16 -12.46 4.41
CA LYS A 132 8.44 -13.89 4.56
C LYS A 132 7.36 -14.55 5.40
N MET A 133 6.75 -15.60 4.85
CA MET A 133 5.75 -16.45 5.52
C MET A 133 5.74 -17.82 4.85
N ASP A 134 5.05 -18.79 5.44
CA ASP A 134 4.80 -20.05 4.74
C ASP A 134 3.57 -19.98 3.82
N ALA A 135 3.34 -21.03 3.03
CA ALA A 135 2.25 -21.08 2.07
C ALA A 135 0.85 -21.09 2.75
N GLU A 136 0.74 -21.68 3.95
CA GLU A 136 -0.51 -21.73 4.71
C GLU A 136 -0.88 -20.35 5.24
N GLU A 137 0.11 -19.62 5.75
CA GLU A 137 -0.02 -18.24 6.18
C GLU A 137 -0.37 -17.30 5.03
N ALA A 138 0.29 -17.45 3.88
CA ALA A 138 -0.04 -16.67 2.68
C ALA A 138 -1.49 -16.91 2.22
N ALA A 139 -1.95 -18.18 2.24
CA ALA A 139 -3.33 -18.52 1.93
C ALA A 139 -4.31 -17.88 2.93
N ARG A 140 -4.01 -17.91 4.24
CA ARG A 140 -4.86 -17.29 5.27
C ARG A 140 -4.93 -15.77 5.13
N VAL A 141 -3.81 -15.10 4.89
CA VAL A 141 -3.75 -13.64 4.67
C VAL A 141 -4.58 -13.24 3.45
N THR A 142 -4.47 -13.99 2.35
CA THR A 142 -5.24 -13.71 1.13
C THR A 142 -6.74 -14.03 1.29
N SER A 143 -7.08 -15.09 2.01
CA SER A 143 -8.47 -15.49 2.33
C SER A 143 -9.27 -14.37 3.00
N ARG A 144 -8.65 -13.55 3.86
CA ARG A 144 -9.33 -12.40 4.47
C ARG A 144 -9.84 -11.39 3.45
N ALA A 145 -9.16 -11.24 2.32
CA ALA A 145 -9.53 -10.31 1.26
C ALA A 145 -10.44 -10.93 0.19
N THR A 146 -10.50 -12.27 0.10
CA THR A 146 -11.21 -12.98 -0.97
C THR A 146 -12.45 -13.73 -0.50
N GLU A 147 -12.43 -14.32 0.69
CA GLU A 147 -13.48 -15.20 1.20
C GLU A 147 -14.23 -14.57 2.38
N ASP A 148 -13.51 -13.90 3.28
CA ASP A 148 -14.05 -13.38 4.53
C ASP A 148 -13.95 -11.85 4.69
N PRO A 149 -14.34 -11.00 3.70
CA PRO A 149 -14.05 -9.56 3.73
C PRO A 149 -14.70 -8.78 4.89
N ASN A 150 -15.69 -9.37 5.57
CA ASN A 150 -16.40 -8.77 6.70
C ASN A 150 -15.93 -9.27 8.07
N LEU A 151 -14.90 -10.13 8.13
CA LEU A 151 -14.35 -10.57 9.40
C LEU A 151 -13.86 -9.33 10.16
N GLU A 152 -14.17 -9.27 11.46
CA GLU A 152 -13.76 -8.15 12.33
C GLU A 152 -14.15 -6.74 11.82
N ARG A 153 -15.25 -6.59 11.07
CA ARG A 153 -15.71 -5.28 10.56
C ARG A 153 -15.87 -4.20 11.63
N LEU A 154 -16.16 -4.58 12.88
CA LEU A 154 -16.19 -3.64 14.02
C LEU A 154 -14.82 -2.98 14.30
N ARG A 155 -13.73 -3.67 13.96
CA ARG A 155 -12.35 -3.20 14.08
C ARG A 155 -11.84 -2.59 12.78
N TYR A 156 -12.22 -3.17 11.65
CA TYR A 156 -11.81 -2.76 10.31
C TYR A 156 -13.04 -2.45 9.45
N ASP A 157 -13.73 -1.33 9.73
CA ASP A 157 -14.79 -0.83 8.84
C ASP A 157 -14.16 -0.06 7.68
N LEU A 158 -13.72 -0.82 6.68
CA LEU A 158 -13.03 -0.31 5.51
C LEU A 158 -13.97 0.52 4.62
N PHE A 159 -15.27 0.20 4.62
CA PHE A 159 -16.28 0.96 3.92
C PHE A 159 -16.52 2.34 4.55
N GLU A 160 -16.61 2.43 5.88
CA GLU A 160 -16.68 3.71 6.59
C GLU A 160 -15.38 4.51 6.40
N THR A 161 -14.23 3.85 6.52
CA THR A 161 -12.91 4.45 6.29
C THR A 161 -12.84 5.07 4.89
N LEU A 162 -13.25 4.34 3.86
CA LEU A 162 -13.34 4.83 2.49
C LEU A 162 -14.21 6.10 2.39
N GLY A 163 -15.36 6.13 3.08
CA GLY A 163 -16.26 7.28 3.14
C GLY A 163 -15.59 8.56 3.65
N PHE A 164 -14.78 8.47 4.72
CA PHE A 164 -14.02 9.63 5.22
C PHE A 164 -13.04 10.17 4.18
N TRP A 165 -12.36 9.29 3.44
CA TRP A 165 -11.43 9.71 2.39
C TRP A 165 -12.13 10.28 1.16
N GLN A 166 -13.30 9.75 0.78
CA GLN A 166 -14.13 10.36 -0.25
C GLN A 166 -14.59 11.77 0.16
N ALA A 167 -15.02 11.94 1.42
CA ALA A 167 -15.41 13.25 1.95
C ALA A 167 -14.26 14.26 1.93
N TYR A 168 -13.04 13.82 2.31
CA TYR A 168 -11.83 14.66 2.26
C TYR A 168 -11.53 15.20 0.87
N LEU A 169 -11.76 14.39 -0.17
CA LEU A 169 -11.43 14.79 -1.54
C LEU A 169 -12.50 15.62 -2.21
N TRP A 170 -13.76 15.29 -1.97
CA TRP A 170 -14.88 15.86 -2.73
C TRP A 170 -15.61 16.98 -2.00
N THR A 171 -15.35 17.18 -0.71
CA THR A 171 -15.98 18.23 0.08
C THR A 171 -14.98 19.29 0.50
N ARG A 172 -15.30 20.56 0.24
CA ARG A 172 -14.47 21.69 0.69
C ARG A 172 -14.49 21.80 2.21
N GLY A 173 -13.32 21.96 2.81
CA GLY A 173 -13.17 22.21 4.24
C GLY A 173 -13.19 20.97 5.13
N THR A 174 -13.31 19.77 4.55
CA THR A 174 -13.10 18.53 5.29
C THR A 174 -11.62 18.40 5.68
N ALA A 175 -11.36 18.19 6.97
CA ALA A 175 -10.00 18.04 7.49
C ALA A 175 -9.35 16.74 6.97
N ASN A 176 -8.01 16.69 7.03
CA ASN A 176 -7.26 15.50 6.65
C ASN A 176 -7.62 14.32 7.59
N PRO A 177 -8.12 13.18 7.08
CA PRO A 177 -8.55 12.06 7.92
C PRO A 177 -7.47 11.54 8.87
N LEU A 178 -6.20 11.56 8.43
CA LEU A 178 -5.07 11.12 9.26
C LEU A 178 -4.86 11.99 10.51
N GLU A 179 -5.27 13.26 10.48
CA GLU A 179 -5.21 14.14 11.66
C GLU A 179 -6.25 13.75 12.72
N ALA A 180 -7.37 13.18 12.27
CA ALA A 180 -8.46 12.69 13.11
C ALA A 180 -8.29 11.24 13.58
N GLY A 181 -7.17 10.59 13.25
CA GLY A 181 -6.92 9.18 13.60
C GLY A 181 -7.56 8.18 12.64
N VAL A 182 -8.10 8.61 11.51
CA VAL A 182 -8.72 7.72 10.52
C VAL A 182 -7.63 7.20 9.57
N PRO A 183 -7.40 5.86 9.51
CA PRO A 183 -6.38 5.30 8.63
C PRO A 183 -6.69 5.51 7.16
N ASN A 184 -5.68 5.40 6.31
CA ASN A 184 -5.90 5.27 4.88
C ASN A 184 -6.61 3.94 4.57
N HIS A 185 -7.69 4.01 3.80
CA HIS A 185 -8.53 2.88 3.44
C HIS A 185 -7.75 1.72 2.78
N SER A 186 -6.78 2.03 1.91
CA SER A 186 -6.02 1.01 1.19
C SER A 186 -4.99 0.29 2.07
N SER A 187 -4.30 1.02 2.96
CA SER A 187 -3.39 0.40 3.93
C SER A 187 -4.12 -0.29 5.06
N ALA A 188 -5.28 0.20 5.48
CA ALA A 188 -6.12 -0.46 6.47
C ALA A 188 -6.56 -1.84 6.00
N MET A 189 -6.84 -2.01 4.70
CA MET A 189 -7.12 -3.33 4.11
C MET A 189 -5.91 -4.27 4.20
N VAL A 190 -4.71 -3.76 3.92
CA VAL A 190 -3.49 -4.58 4.05
C VAL A 190 -3.27 -5.03 5.50
N GLU A 191 -3.37 -4.10 6.47
CA GLU A 191 -3.30 -4.43 7.91
C GLU A 191 -4.36 -5.46 8.31
N TYR A 192 -5.59 -5.27 7.86
CA TYR A 192 -6.70 -6.19 8.12
C TYR A 192 -6.38 -7.62 7.67
N CYS A 193 -5.72 -7.79 6.52
CA CYS A 193 -5.34 -9.11 6.01
C CYS A 193 -4.20 -9.74 6.84
N PHE A 194 -3.18 -8.95 7.20
CA PHE A 194 -2.01 -9.43 7.94
C PHE A 194 -2.26 -9.63 9.45
N GLU A 195 -3.32 -9.04 10.00
CA GLU A 195 -3.81 -9.33 11.34
C GLU A 195 -4.14 -10.83 11.53
N GLU A 196 -4.46 -11.55 10.44
CA GLU A 196 -4.72 -12.99 10.47
C GLU A 196 -3.55 -13.80 11.02
N ILE A 197 -2.32 -13.34 10.76
CA ILE A 197 -1.10 -13.95 11.28
C ILE A 197 -0.51 -13.14 12.44
N GLN A 198 -1.31 -12.23 13.01
CA GLN A 198 -0.95 -11.35 14.12
C GLN A 198 0.32 -10.52 13.85
N LEU A 199 0.57 -10.19 12.58
CA LEU A 199 1.74 -9.40 12.19
C LEU A 199 1.36 -7.93 12.06
N ASP A 200 2.01 -7.09 12.87
CA ASP A 200 1.94 -5.63 12.75
C ASP A 200 2.90 -5.16 11.65
N LEU A 201 2.35 -4.69 10.52
CA LEU A 201 3.15 -4.17 9.41
C LEU A 201 3.55 -2.71 9.60
N THR A 202 2.93 -2.00 10.54
CA THR A 202 3.14 -0.58 10.78
C THR A 202 3.48 -0.27 12.23
N PRO A 203 4.59 -0.82 12.78
CA PRO A 203 5.02 -0.54 14.16
C PRO A 203 5.33 0.95 14.42
N GLY A 204 5.54 1.72 13.34
CA GLY A 204 5.70 3.16 13.37
C GLY A 204 4.39 3.96 13.56
N ALA A 205 3.22 3.35 13.39
CA ALA A 205 1.92 3.98 13.54
C ALA A 205 1.50 4.03 15.03
N ASN A 206 0.71 5.05 15.40
CA ASN A 206 -0.03 5.02 16.66
C ASN A 206 -1.43 4.47 16.38
N ASP A 207 -1.87 3.47 17.15
CA ASP A 207 -3.23 2.93 17.23
C ASP A 207 -4.05 3.01 15.93
N ARG A 208 -3.84 2.01 15.06
CA ARG A 208 -4.63 1.74 13.84
C ARG A 208 -4.69 2.85 12.80
N ASN A 209 -3.91 3.92 12.95
CA ASN A 209 -3.83 4.99 11.96
C ASN A 209 -2.76 4.67 10.91
N SER A 210 -2.99 3.62 10.12
CA SER A 210 -2.07 3.17 9.05
C SER A 210 -2.21 4.02 7.80
N ALA A 211 -1.14 4.07 7.00
CA ALA A 211 -1.10 4.73 5.69
C ALA A 211 -0.09 4.00 4.79
N PRO A 212 -0.15 4.14 3.46
CA PRO A 212 0.90 3.64 2.56
C PRO A 212 2.32 4.08 2.98
N GLU A 213 2.48 5.31 3.47
CA GLU A 213 3.74 5.80 4.05
C GLU A 213 4.19 5.01 5.29
N HIS A 214 3.25 4.54 6.13
CA HIS A 214 3.59 3.69 7.28
C HIS A 214 4.11 2.33 6.81
N LEU A 215 3.43 1.68 5.86
CA LEU A 215 3.84 0.38 5.30
C LEU A 215 5.26 0.46 4.70
N TRP A 216 5.50 1.53 3.94
CA TRP A 216 6.82 1.81 3.36
C TRP A 216 7.89 2.00 4.44
N ASN A 217 7.61 2.80 5.47
CA ASN A 217 8.58 3.03 6.54
C ASN A 217 8.82 1.78 7.40
N GLY A 218 7.80 0.95 7.63
CA GLY A 218 7.93 -0.37 8.26
C GLY A 218 8.93 -1.23 7.50
N ALA A 219 8.70 -1.42 6.20
CA ALA A 219 9.60 -2.21 5.35
C ALA A 219 11.03 -1.64 5.26
N ARG A 220 11.19 -0.30 5.27
CA ARG A 220 12.49 0.35 5.08
C ARG A 220 13.33 0.48 6.34
N TRP A 221 12.73 0.68 7.51
CA TRP A 221 13.46 1.12 8.70
C TRP A 221 13.26 0.25 9.93
N TRP A 222 12.33 -0.70 9.88
CA TRP A 222 12.02 -1.63 10.99
C TRP A 222 12.43 -3.07 10.66
N ASN A 223 13.38 -3.26 9.73
CA ASN A 223 13.82 -4.60 9.31
C ASN A 223 14.40 -5.42 10.46
N ASP A 224 15.08 -4.80 11.43
CA ASP A 224 15.63 -5.49 12.60
C ASP A 224 14.49 -6.06 13.46
N ALA A 225 13.44 -5.28 13.71
CA ALA A 225 12.25 -5.74 14.43
C ALA A 225 11.58 -6.91 13.70
N PHE A 226 11.40 -6.82 12.39
CA PHE A 226 10.86 -7.93 11.59
C PHE A 226 11.78 -9.16 11.57
N GLY A 227 13.10 -8.96 11.58
CA GLY A 227 14.09 -10.03 11.65
C GLY A 227 14.06 -10.78 12.98
N GLU A 228 13.82 -10.09 14.10
CA GLU A 228 13.66 -10.71 15.42
C GLU A 228 12.48 -11.69 15.47
N PHE A 229 11.43 -11.44 14.67
CA PHE A 229 10.27 -12.32 14.55
C PHE A 229 10.40 -13.37 13.44
N ASP A 230 11.56 -13.50 12.78
CA ASP A 230 11.80 -14.32 11.58
C ASP A 230 10.82 -13.99 10.42
N ARG A 231 10.46 -12.71 10.29
CA ARG A 231 9.58 -12.16 9.23
C ARG A 231 10.29 -11.11 8.36
N PRO A 232 11.51 -11.35 7.86
CA PRO A 232 12.23 -10.37 7.06
C PRO A 232 11.39 -9.89 5.88
N ILE A 233 11.40 -8.58 5.67
CA ILE A 233 10.75 -7.94 4.52
C ILE A 233 11.80 -7.68 3.44
N SER A 234 11.49 -8.08 2.22
CA SER A 234 12.23 -7.72 1.01
C SER A 234 11.35 -6.84 0.11
N GLY A 235 11.93 -6.11 -0.83
CA GLY A 235 11.10 -5.34 -1.75
C GLY A 235 11.85 -4.77 -2.94
N ARG A 236 11.08 -4.44 -3.98
CA ARG A 236 11.56 -3.78 -5.21
C ARG A 236 10.71 -2.56 -5.44
N PHE A 237 11.33 -1.46 -5.88
CA PHE A 237 10.58 -0.24 -6.14
C PHE A 237 11.16 0.60 -7.27
N VAL A 238 10.30 1.42 -7.86
CA VAL A 238 10.59 2.38 -8.91
C VAL A 238 9.98 3.72 -8.52
N ILE A 239 10.78 4.79 -8.52
CA ILE A 239 10.36 6.17 -8.30
C ILE A 239 10.65 6.96 -9.57
N ARG A 240 9.59 7.37 -10.28
CA ARG A 240 9.70 8.30 -11.43
C ARG A 240 9.25 9.71 -11.07
N ASP A 241 8.44 9.86 -10.02
CA ASP A 241 7.97 11.15 -9.52
C ASP A 241 8.30 11.33 -8.02
N PRO A 242 9.53 11.79 -7.70
CA PRO A 242 9.92 12.07 -6.32
C PRO A 242 9.26 13.34 -5.74
N HIS A 243 8.55 14.13 -6.56
CA HIS A 243 8.07 15.47 -6.19
C HIS A 243 6.56 15.59 -6.10
N CYS A 244 5.81 14.52 -6.36
CA CYS A 244 4.35 14.52 -6.28
C CYS A 244 3.73 15.52 -7.28
N ALA A 245 4.15 15.39 -8.53
CA ALA A 245 3.60 16.14 -9.65
C ALA A 245 2.16 15.70 -9.96
N VAL A 246 1.30 16.68 -10.24
CA VAL A 246 -0.10 16.46 -10.66
C VAL A 246 -0.15 16.45 -12.18
N LEU A 247 -0.77 15.43 -12.76
CA LEU A 247 -1.12 15.44 -14.19
C LEU A 247 -2.32 16.37 -14.43
N GLY A 248 -2.21 17.21 -15.46
CA GLY A 248 -3.29 18.07 -15.91
C GLY A 248 -4.42 17.30 -16.61
N PRO A 249 -5.59 17.92 -16.84
CA PRO A 249 -6.75 17.29 -17.47
C PRO A 249 -6.53 16.74 -18.90
N GLY A 250 -5.44 17.11 -19.57
CA GLY A 250 -5.07 16.62 -20.90
C GLY A 250 -3.88 15.65 -20.92
N GLU A 251 -3.41 15.23 -19.73
CA GLU A 251 -2.22 14.38 -19.55
C GLU A 251 -2.56 13.00 -18.97
N LEU A 252 -3.84 12.74 -18.69
CA LEU A 252 -4.41 11.46 -18.23
C LEU A 252 -4.97 10.64 -19.40
#